data_AF-A0A5C5X7L0-F1
#
_entry.id   AF-A0A5C5X7L0-F1
#
_cell.length_a   1.000
_cell.length_b   1.000
_cell.length_c   1.000
_cell.angle_alpha   90.00
_cell.angle_beta   90.00
_cell.angle_gamma   90.00
#
_symmetry.space_group_name_H-M   'P 1'
#
loop_
_entity.id
_entity.type
_entity.pdbx_description
1 polymer ?
#
loop_
_entity_poly.entity_id
_entity_poly.type
_entity_poly.pdbx_seq_one_letter_code
_entity_poly.pdbx_strand_id
1 'polypeptide(L)'
;MIWERASSEQRRETVIHEVCHIVAYHLHGLEIKPHGIEWRQAMANCGMEPEVTHKIDLAGINFFHVRECKKQGRCHVSRRDFAALKRGELLHCTICGMRVDEQAIES
;
A
#
# COMPACT_ATOMS: atom_id res chain seq x y z
N MET A 1 -12.50 3.38 2.38
CA MET A 1 -11.62 3.43 1.17
C MET A 1 -10.36 4.24 1.49
N ILE A 2 -9.21 4.03 0.81
CA ILE A 2 -7.94 4.76 1.06
C ILE A 2 -8.16 6.28 0.96
N TRP A 3 -8.91 6.71 -0.04
CA TRP A 3 -9.23 8.12 -0.30
C TRP A 3 -9.87 8.83 0.89
N GLU A 4 -10.79 8.16 1.59
CA GLU A 4 -11.53 8.76 2.72
C GLU A 4 -10.63 8.99 3.94
N ARG A 5 -9.59 8.16 4.11
CA ARG A 5 -8.66 8.24 5.23
C ARG A 5 -7.49 9.18 4.99
N ALA A 6 -7.23 9.54 3.74
CA ALA A 6 -6.18 10.48 3.38
C ALA A 6 -6.56 11.92 3.80
N SER A 7 -5.59 12.65 4.35
CA SER A 7 -5.69 14.10 4.55
C SER A 7 -5.83 14.82 3.21
N SER A 8 -6.25 16.09 3.23
CA SER A 8 -6.33 16.91 2.02
C SER A 8 -4.98 17.00 1.29
N GLU A 9 -3.88 17.06 2.04
CA GLU A 9 -2.52 17.06 1.50
C GLU A 9 -2.21 15.72 0.81
N GLN A 10 -2.41 14.60 1.51
CA GLN A 10 -2.18 13.26 0.94
C GLN A 10 -3.02 12.99 -0.32
N ARG A 11 -4.25 13.50 -0.37
CA ARG A 11 -5.10 13.43 -1.58
C ARG A 11 -4.49 14.24 -2.72
N ARG A 12 -4.02 15.46 -2.44
CA ARG A 12 -3.33 16.30 -3.43
C ARG A 12 -2.07 15.63 -3.96
N GLU A 13 -1.24 15.07 -3.08
CA GLU A 13 -0.04 14.33 -3.44
C GLU A 13 -0.36 13.13 -4.33
N THR A 14 -1.39 12.35 -3.95
CA THR A 14 -1.86 11.20 -4.74
C THR A 14 -2.29 11.64 -6.15
N VAL A 15 -3.08 12.71 -6.26
CA VAL A 15 -3.50 13.23 -7.57
C VAL A 15 -2.30 13.66 -8.40
N ILE A 16 -1.35 14.40 -7.82
CA ILE A 16 -0.15 14.84 -8.54
C ILE A 16 0.66 13.63 -9.01
N HIS A 17 0.88 12.63 -8.15
CA HIS A 17 1.60 11.41 -8.48
C HIS A 17 1.02 10.68 -9.71
N GLU A 18 -0.29 10.45 -9.71
CA GLU A 18 -0.96 9.77 -10.83
C GLU A 18 -0.98 10.62 -12.10
N VAL A 19 -1.18 11.95 -11.97
CA VAL A 19 -1.12 12.86 -13.12
C VAL A 19 0.29 12.91 -13.71
N CYS A 20 1.35 12.85 -12.89
CA CYS A 20 2.72 12.79 -13.39
C CYS A 20 2.99 11.52 -14.22
N HIS A 21 2.36 10.39 -13.90
CA HIS A 21 2.43 9.21 -14.78
C HIS A 21 1.77 9.48 -16.12
N ILE A 22 0.58 10.09 -16.13
CA ILE A 22 -0.15 10.43 -17.36
C ILE A 22 0.66 11.42 -18.22
N VAL A 23 1.22 12.45 -17.61
CA VAL A 23 2.04 13.45 -18.30
C VAL A 23 3.31 12.83 -18.88
N ALA A 24 4.05 12.06 -18.09
CA ALA A 24 5.27 11.40 -18.55
C ALA A 24 4.95 10.44 -19.72
N TYR A 25 3.88 9.66 -19.59
CA TYR A 25 3.40 8.78 -20.65
C TYR A 25 3.03 9.55 -21.93
N HIS A 26 2.27 10.63 -21.79
CA HIS A 26 1.83 11.44 -22.93
C HIS A 26 3.00 12.04 -23.71
N LEU A 27 4.06 12.45 -23.02
CA LEU A 27 5.23 13.09 -23.62
C LEU A 27 6.26 12.11 -24.20
N HIS A 28 6.38 10.91 -23.63
CA HIS A 28 7.49 9.99 -23.91
C HIS A 28 7.07 8.59 -24.38
N GLY A 29 5.78 8.25 -24.30
CA GLY A 29 5.24 6.98 -24.76
C GLY A 29 5.41 5.81 -23.79
N LEU A 30 5.19 4.59 -24.30
CA LEU A 30 5.09 3.35 -23.50
C LEU A 30 6.43 2.83 -22.97
N GLU A 31 7.57 3.26 -23.53
CA GLU A 31 8.88 2.68 -23.20
C GLU A 31 9.47 3.22 -21.88
N ILE A 32 8.86 4.25 -21.29
CA ILE A 32 9.32 4.81 -20.02
C ILE A 32 9.12 3.82 -18.88
N LYS A 33 10.04 3.87 -17.92
CA LYS A 33 9.89 3.08 -16.69
C LYS A 33 8.83 3.73 -15.80
N PRO A 34 8.01 2.93 -15.09
CA PRO A 34 7.22 3.44 -13.97
C PRO A 34 8.15 4.18 -13.00
N HIS A 35 7.78 5.41 -12.65
CA HIS A 35 8.58 6.28 -11.78
C HIS A 35 10.01 6.54 -12.30
N GLY A 36 10.20 6.49 -13.63
CA GLY A 36 11.45 6.74 -14.34
C GLY A 36 11.91 8.21 -14.30
N ILE A 37 12.94 8.55 -15.08
CA ILE A 37 13.48 9.94 -15.08
C ILE A 37 12.43 10.96 -15.55
N GLU A 38 11.59 10.56 -16.49
CA GLU A 38 10.50 11.37 -17.06
C GLU A 38 9.43 11.67 -16.01
N TRP A 39 9.01 10.65 -15.26
CA TRP A 39 8.07 10.82 -14.14
C TRP A 39 8.67 11.67 -13.02
N ARG A 40 9.94 11.43 -12.65
CA ARG A 40 10.63 12.24 -11.62
C ARG A 40 10.73 13.71 -12.02
N GLN A 41 10.99 13.97 -13.30
CA GLN A 41 10.99 15.33 -13.83
C GLN A 41 9.60 15.97 -13.76
N ALA A 42 8.54 15.22 -14.11
CA ALA A 42 7.17 15.71 -13.98
C ALA A 42 6.81 16.05 -12.52
N MET A 43 7.20 15.20 -11.55
CA MET A 43 7.03 15.47 -10.12
C MET A 43 7.76 16.75 -9.69
N ALA A 44 9.03 16.89 -10.08
CA ALA A 44 9.83 18.07 -9.76
C ALA A 44 9.24 19.35 -10.37
N ASN A 45 8.70 19.28 -11.59
CA ASN A 45 8.01 20.41 -12.23
C ASN A 45 6.72 20.81 -11.49
N CYS A 46 6.09 19.89 -10.76
CA CYS A 46 4.97 20.17 -9.86
C CYS A 46 5.41 20.68 -8.48
N GLY A 47 6.73 20.87 -8.25
CA GLY A 47 7.29 21.25 -6.95
C GLY A 47 7.20 20.14 -5.91
N MET A 48 7.08 18.88 -6.33
CA MET A 48 6.98 17.72 -5.46
C MET A 48 8.30 16.96 -5.45
N GLU A 49 8.70 16.48 -4.25
CA GLU A 49 9.74 15.47 -4.16
C GLU A 49 9.24 14.16 -4.80
N PRO A 50 10.06 13.48 -5.62
CA PRO A 50 9.66 12.28 -6.35
C PRO A 50 9.60 11.04 -5.44
N GLU A 51 8.77 11.10 -4.40
CA GLU A 51 8.51 9.97 -3.52
C GLU A 51 7.58 8.97 -4.21
N VAL A 52 8.05 7.73 -4.32
CA VAL A 52 7.29 6.65 -4.95
C VAL A 52 6.16 6.15 -4.03
N THR A 53 6.34 6.29 -2.72
CA THR A 53 5.42 5.76 -1.71
C THR A 53 4.85 6.88 -0.84
N HIS A 54 3.54 7.09 -0.88
CA HIS A 54 2.85 7.93 0.10
C HIS A 54 2.66 7.17 1.42
N LYS A 55 2.86 7.87 2.53
CA LYS A 55 2.59 7.35 3.88
C LYS A 55 1.15 7.63 4.28
N ILE A 56 0.20 6.91 3.67
CA ILE A 56 -1.20 6.89 4.13
C ILE A 56 -1.33 5.73 5.12
N ASP A 57 -2.05 5.93 6.24
CA ASP A 57 -2.34 4.83 7.15
C ASP A 57 -3.32 3.85 6.50
N LEU A 58 -2.80 2.67 6.17
CA LEU A 58 -3.52 1.58 5.52
C LEU A 58 -3.92 0.48 6.51
N ALA A 59 -3.80 0.71 7.82
CA ALA A 59 -4.23 -0.24 8.86
C ALA A 59 -5.70 -0.65 8.63
N GLY A 60 -5.96 -1.94 8.41
CA GLY A 60 -7.29 -2.46 8.11
C GLY A 60 -7.76 -2.28 6.65
N ILE A 61 -7.01 -1.61 5.77
CA ILE A 61 -7.33 -1.55 4.32
C ILE A 61 -6.64 -2.69 3.55
N ASN A 62 -5.36 -2.92 3.85
CA ASN A 62 -4.52 -3.91 3.15
C ASN A 62 -4.14 -5.11 4.00
N PHE A 63 -4.48 -5.08 5.28
CA PHE A 63 -4.15 -6.11 6.24
C PHE A 63 -5.39 -6.51 7.03
N PHE A 64 -5.59 -7.81 7.18
CA PHE A 64 -6.65 -8.37 7.99
C PHE A 64 -6.11 -8.65 9.39
N HIS A 65 -6.78 -8.13 10.41
CA HIS A 65 -6.57 -8.62 11.76
C HIS A 65 -7.15 -10.02 11.85
N VAL A 66 -6.33 -10.99 12.24
CA VAL A 66 -6.73 -12.40 12.32
C VAL A 66 -6.82 -12.87 13.76
N ARG A 67 -5.98 -12.35 14.65
CA ARG A 67 -6.02 -12.70 16.09
C ARG A 67 -5.22 -11.75 16.95
N GLU A 68 -5.51 -11.74 18.25
CA GLU A 68 -4.71 -11.06 19.26
C GLU A 68 -3.32 -11.69 19.43
N CYS A 69 -2.27 -10.88 19.28
CA CYS A 69 -0.88 -11.25 19.45
C CYS A 69 -0.38 -10.93 20.87
N LYS A 70 0.15 -11.95 21.56
CA LYS A 70 0.72 -11.78 22.91
C LYS A 70 1.94 -10.85 22.97
N LYS A 71 2.63 -10.59 21.86
CA LYS A 71 3.85 -9.77 21.82
C LYS A 71 3.67 -8.37 21.24
N GLN A 72 2.67 -8.15 20.39
CA GLN A 72 2.47 -6.86 19.69
C GLN A 72 1.02 -6.35 19.73
N GLY A 73 0.16 -6.97 20.55
CA GLY A 73 -1.27 -6.69 20.58
C GLY A 73 -2.03 -7.45 19.50
N ARG A 74 -1.76 -7.22 18.21
CA ARG A 74 -2.55 -7.81 17.11
C ARG A 74 -1.71 -8.48 16.02
N CYS A 75 -2.11 -9.66 15.54
CA CYS A 75 -1.55 -10.33 14.37
C CYS A 75 -2.31 -9.88 13.12
N HIS A 76 -1.59 -9.36 12.13
CA HIS A 76 -2.16 -8.98 10.85
C HIS A 76 -1.56 -9.82 9.73
N VAL A 77 -2.36 -10.10 8.69
CA VAL A 77 -1.92 -10.76 7.46
C VAL A 77 -2.24 -9.89 6.26
N SER A 78 -1.37 -9.88 5.26
CA SER A 78 -1.64 -9.15 4.01
C SER A 78 -2.80 -9.81 3.24
N ARG A 79 -3.36 -9.11 2.24
CA ARG A 79 -4.33 -9.74 1.31
C ARG A 79 -3.81 -11.01 0.65
N ARG A 80 -2.53 -11.06 0.30
CA ARG A 80 -1.90 -12.25 -0.32
C ARG A 80 -1.88 -13.41 0.67
N ASP A 81 -1.43 -13.15 1.89
CA ASP A 81 -1.34 -14.16 2.94
C ASP A 81 -2.72 -14.65 3.35
N PHE A 82 -3.71 -13.77 3.41
CA PHE A 82 -5.10 -14.15 3.67
C PHE A 82 -5.66 -15.05 2.56
N ALA A 83 -5.37 -14.76 1.30
CA ALA A 83 -5.74 -15.63 0.18
C ALA A 83 -5.02 -17.00 0.24
N ALA A 84 -3.78 -17.04 0.73
CA ALA A 84 -3.05 -18.28 0.98
C ALA A 84 -3.70 -19.12 2.09
N LEU A 85 -4.08 -18.48 3.20
CA LEU A 85 -4.82 -19.12 4.29
C LEU A 85 -6.14 -19.73 3.80
N LYS A 86 -6.90 -19.00 2.98
CA LYS A 86 -8.13 -19.51 2.34
C LYS A 86 -7.91 -20.70 1.40
N ARG A 87 -6.70 -20.91 0.90
CA ARG A 87 -6.32 -22.12 0.11
C ARG A 87 -5.85 -23.27 1.00
N GLY A 88 -5.85 -23.11 2.32
CA GLY A 88 -5.40 -24.10 3.29
C GLY A 88 -3.91 -24.05 3.63
N GLU A 89 -3.18 -23.00 3.21
CA GLU A 89 -1.77 -22.85 3.56
C GLU A 89 -1.61 -22.54 5.06
N LEU A 90 -0.53 -23.03 5.68
CA LEU A 90 -0.23 -22.79 7.08
C LEU A 90 0.74 -21.62 7.22
N LEU A 91 0.29 -20.52 7.80
CA LEU A 91 1.14 -19.38 8.13
C LEU A 91 1.32 -19.23 9.64
N HIS A 92 2.45 -18.68 10.03
CA HIS A 92 2.80 -18.35 11.40
C HIS A 92 3.12 -16.86 11.50
N CYS A 93 2.71 -16.25 12.61
CA CYS A 93 3.10 -14.88 12.90
C CYS A 93 4.62 -14.82 13.08
N THR A 94 5.31 -13.98 12.31
CA THR A 94 6.76 -13.81 12.38
C THR A 94 7.25 -13.20 13.70
N ILE A 95 6.34 -12.64 14.50
CA ILE A 95 6.66 -11.95 15.75
C ILE A 95 6.42 -12.85 16.97
N CYS A 96 5.24 -13.47 17.06
CA CYS A 96 4.92 -14.37 18.19
C CYS A 96 5.11 -15.85 17.91
N GLY A 97 5.33 -16.26 16.66
CA GLY A 97 5.52 -17.66 16.25
C GLY A 97 4.24 -18.50 16.22
N MET A 98 3.11 -17.98 16.71
CA MET A 98 1.84 -18.71 16.73
C MET A 98 1.21 -18.77 15.33
N ARG A 99 0.50 -19.86 15.06
CA ARG A 99 -0.28 -20.03 13.83
C ARG A 99 -1.30 -18.89 13.69
N VAL A 100 -1.40 -18.34 12.49
CA VAL A 100 -2.47 -17.41 12.14
C VAL A 100 -3.68 -18.18 11.61
N ASP A 101 -4.87 -17.67 11.90
CA ASP A 101 -6.13 -18.24 11.43
C ASP A 101 -6.61 -17.56 10.14
N GLU A 102 -7.54 -18.20 9.45
CA GLU A 102 -8.18 -17.68 8.25
C GLU A 102 -9.41 -16.79 8.55
N GLN A 103 -9.71 -16.57 9.83
CA GLN A 103 -10.85 -15.76 10.25
C GLN A 103 -10.37 -14.33 10.48
N ALA A 104 -10.70 -13.45 9.53
CA ALA A 104 -10.52 -12.02 9.79
C ALA A 104 -11.44 -11.62 10.95
N ILE A 105 -10.85 -11.21 12.07
CA ILE A 105 -11.55 -10.54 13.15
C ILE A 105 -11.66 -9.08 12.71
N GLU A 106 -12.83 -8.71 12.20
CA GLU A 106 -13.13 -7.35 11.76
C GLU A 106 -12.70 -6.33 12.84
N SER A 107 -12.15 -5.21 12.36
CA SER A 107 -11.90 -4.01 13.16
C SER A 107 -13.05 -3.03 13.02
#